data_AF-A0A3B8LFS7-F1
#
_entry.id   AF-A0A3B8LFS7-F1
#
_cell.length_a   1.000
_cell.length_b   1.000
_cell.length_c   1.000
_cell.angle_alpha   90.00
_cell.angle_beta   90.00
_cell.angle_gamma   90.00
#
_symmetry.space_group_name_H-M   'P 1'
#
loop_
_entity.id
_entity.type
_entity.pdbx_description
1 polymer ?
#
loop_
_entity_poly.entity_id
_entity_poly.type
_entity_poly.pdbx_seq_one_letter_code
_entity_poly.pdbx_strand_id
1 'polypeptide(L)'
;NKLTSLPESICTLEHLKTLSLSVNELIHISENISECKQLEELYLRNNRLTNISSKLAQLPRLQVLTLSNNQLPGENINLFGQQEIRSYFLQLRHVTRASR
;
A
#
# COMPACT_ATOMS: atom_id res chain seq x y z
N ASN A 1 -0.50 1.88 -17.36
CA ASN A 1 -1.84 2.53 -17.33
C ASN A 1 -1.68 3.94 -16.77
N LYS A 2 -2.72 4.79 -16.83
CA LYS A 2 -2.68 6.19 -16.33
C LYS A 2 -3.60 6.40 -15.12
N LEU A 3 -3.81 5.36 -14.31
CA LEU A 3 -4.64 5.49 -13.12
C LEU A 3 -3.92 6.38 -12.11
N THR A 4 -4.58 7.46 -11.70
CA THR A 4 -4.10 8.42 -10.69
C THR A 4 -4.70 8.16 -9.31
N SER A 5 -5.84 7.47 -9.27
CA SER A 5 -6.51 6.98 -8.05
C SER A 5 -7.12 5.60 -8.27
N LEU A 6 -7.43 4.92 -7.17
CA LEU A 6 -8.15 3.66 -7.15
C LEU A 6 -9.63 3.94 -6.80
N PRO A 7 -10.62 3.37 -7.52
CA PRO A 7 -12.03 3.56 -7.17
C PRO A 7 -12.34 2.88 -5.83
N GLU A 8 -13.15 3.51 -4.99
CA GLU A 8 -13.56 2.97 -3.69
C GLU A 8 -14.29 1.63 -3.81
N SER A 9 -14.99 1.42 -4.93
CA SER A 9 -15.70 0.18 -5.23
C SER A 9 -14.79 -1.04 -5.39
N ILE A 10 -13.47 -0.89 -5.49
CA ILE A 10 -12.56 -2.05 -5.59
C ILE A 10 -12.67 -2.97 -4.37
N CYS A 11 -12.98 -2.42 -3.19
CA CYS A 11 -13.11 -3.18 -1.96
C CYS A 11 -14.49 -3.84 -1.78
N THR A 12 -15.43 -3.62 -2.70
CA THR A 12 -16.69 -4.40 -2.73
C THR A 12 -16.50 -5.77 -3.37
N LEU A 13 -15.35 -6.01 -4.01
CA LEU A 13 -15.00 -7.32 -4.57
C LEU A 13 -14.63 -8.29 -3.45
N GLU A 14 -15.64 -9.02 -2.95
CA GLU A 14 -15.52 -9.92 -1.79
C GLU A 14 -14.50 -11.05 -1.96
N HIS A 15 -14.03 -11.33 -3.17
CA HIS A 15 -13.06 -12.38 -3.46
C HIS A 15 -11.72 -11.84 -3.99
N LEU A 16 -11.51 -10.53 -3.94
CA LEU A 16 -10.25 -9.93 -4.41
C LEU A 16 -9.11 -10.26 -3.46
N LYS A 17 -8.24 -11.17 -3.90
CA LYS A 17 -7.03 -11.58 -3.18
C LYS A 17 -5.77 -10.88 -3.67
N THR A 18 -5.69 -10.65 -4.97
CA THR A 18 -4.51 -10.04 -5.60
C THR A 18 -4.93 -8.81 -6.38
N LEU A 19 -4.30 -7.68 -6.08
CA LEU A 19 -4.51 -6.43 -6.79
C LEU A 19 -3.18 -5.93 -7.33
N SER A 20 -3.02 -5.99 -8.66
CA SER A 20 -1.86 -5.43 -9.34
C SER A 20 -2.19 -4.09 -9.96
N LEU A 21 -1.53 -3.05 -9.46
CA LEU A 21 -1.63 -1.67 -9.91
C LEU A 21 -0.24 -1.15 -10.32
N SER A 22 0.68 -2.07 -10.64
CA SER A 22 2.02 -1.69 -11.05
C SER A 22 1.99 -0.94 -12.38
N VAL A 23 2.93 -0.01 -12.57
CA VAL A 23 3.08 0.79 -13.80
C VAL A 23 1.83 1.66 -14.05
N ASN A 24 1.53 2.50 -13.05
CA ASN A 24 0.46 3.51 -13.06
C ASN A 24 0.99 4.88 -12.62
N GLU A 25 0.10 5.84 -12.41
CA GLU A 25 0.42 7.20 -11.98
C GLU A 25 -0.21 7.51 -10.61
N LEU A 26 -0.40 6.49 -9.77
CA LEU A 26 -1.03 6.64 -8.45
C LEU A 26 -0.18 7.54 -7.58
N ILE A 27 -0.79 8.58 -7.00
CA ILE A 27 -0.12 9.54 -6.11
C ILE A 27 -0.39 9.21 -4.64
N HIS A 28 -1.53 8.57 -4.36
CA HIS A 28 -1.93 8.10 -3.05
C HIS A 28 -2.74 6.79 -3.16
N ILE A 29 -2.86 6.07 -2.06
CA ILE A 29 -3.79 4.95 -1.89
C ILE A 29 -4.94 5.42 -1.01
N SER A 30 -6.18 5.15 -1.41
CA SER A 30 -7.37 5.51 -0.64
C SER A 30 -7.35 4.85 0.75
N GLU A 31 -7.86 5.57 1.77
CA GLU A 31 -7.97 5.03 3.13
C GLU A 31 -8.92 3.83 3.21
N ASN A 32 -9.88 3.73 2.29
CA ASN A 32 -10.81 2.61 2.16
C ASN A 32 -10.13 1.29 1.80
N ILE A 33 -8.83 1.28 1.45
CA ILE A 33 -8.12 0.04 1.15
C ILE A 33 -8.17 -0.97 2.30
N SER A 34 -8.35 -0.53 3.55
CA SER A 34 -8.55 -1.43 4.70
C SER A 34 -9.85 -2.25 4.65
N GLU A 35 -10.81 -1.87 3.80
CA GLU A 35 -12.08 -2.59 3.61
C GLU A 35 -11.91 -3.82 2.71
N CYS A 36 -10.83 -3.90 1.93
CA CYS A 36 -10.47 -5.04 1.10
C CYS A 36 -9.98 -6.24 1.95
N LYS A 37 -10.84 -6.77 2.83
CA LYS A 37 -10.48 -7.74 3.89
C LYS A 37 -9.87 -9.05 3.38
N GLN A 38 -10.12 -9.42 2.12
CA GLN A 38 -9.58 -10.62 1.50
C GLN A 38 -8.25 -10.40 0.77
N LEU A 39 -7.76 -9.17 0.68
CA LEU A 39 -6.55 -8.85 -0.06
C LEU A 39 -5.32 -9.47 0.62
N GLU A 40 -4.63 -10.33 -0.13
CA GLU A 40 -3.43 -11.06 0.24
C GLU A 40 -2.19 -10.43 -0.42
N GLU A 41 -2.31 -9.87 -1.63
CA GLU A 41 -1.20 -9.32 -2.39
C GLU A 41 -1.56 -7.98 -3.04
N LEU A 42 -0.72 -6.96 -2.83
CA LEU A 42 -0.86 -5.64 -3.40
C LEU A 42 0.44 -5.20 -4.10
N TYR A 43 0.37 -5.05 -5.42
CA TYR A 43 1.51 -4.62 -6.22
C TYR A 43 1.36 -3.17 -6.69
N LEU A 44 2.20 -2.28 -6.18
CA LEU A 44 2.17 -0.84 -6.45
C LEU A 44 3.48 -0.32 -7.06
N ARG A 45 4.32 -1.21 -7.59
CA ARG A 45 5.59 -0.84 -8.20
C ARG A 45 5.42 0.13 -9.37
N ASN A 46 6.36 1.04 -9.57
CA ASN A 46 6.35 2.01 -10.67
C ASN A 46 5.07 2.88 -10.64
N ASN A 47 4.89 3.60 -9.53
CA ASN A 47 3.83 4.60 -9.35
C ASN A 47 4.47 5.93 -8.89
N ARG A 48 3.66 6.90 -8.47
CA ARG A 48 4.09 8.22 -8.00
C ARG A 48 3.71 8.43 -6.52
N LEU A 49 3.62 7.36 -5.74
CA LEU A 49 3.19 7.44 -4.35
C LEU A 49 4.22 8.23 -3.55
N THR A 50 3.78 9.33 -2.94
CA THR A 50 4.61 10.19 -2.06
C THR A 50 4.45 9.85 -0.59
N ASN A 51 3.32 9.22 -0.25
CA ASN A 51 3.02 8.72 1.08
C ASN A 51 2.24 7.41 0.97
N ILE A 52 2.15 6.71 2.09
CA ILE A 52 1.38 5.49 2.18
C ILE A 52 0.63 5.41 3.51
N SER A 53 -0.65 5.07 3.44
CA SER A 53 -1.52 5.06 4.60
C SER A 53 -1.21 3.86 5.51
N SER A 54 -1.14 4.10 6.82
CA SER A 54 -1.01 3.04 7.83
C SER A 54 -2.19 2.07 7.87
N LYS A 55 -3.29 2.38 7.17
CA LYS A 55 -4.43 1.49 6.96
C LYS A 55 -4.06 0.17 6.26
N LEU A 56 -3.01 0.16 5.43
CA LEU A 56 -2.53 -1.08 4.81
C LEU A 56 -2.00 -2.09 5.83
N ALA A 57 -1.47 -1.63 6.98
CA ALA A 57 -1.06 -2.52 8.07
C ALA A 57 -2.24 -3.20 8.80
N GLN A 58 -3.46 -2.68 8.60
CA GLN A 58 -4.69 -3.20 9.19
C GLN A 58 -5.34 -4.31 8.35
N LEU A 59 -4.87 -4.52 7.12
CA LEU A 59 -5.37 -5.58 6.27
C LEU A 59 -5.03 -6.95 6.89
N PRO A 60 -6.04 -7.77 7.25
CA PRO A 60 -5.82 -8.96 8.07
C PRO A 60 -5.09 -10.07 7.30
N ARG A 61 -5.11 -10.04 5.97
CA ARG A 61 -4.56 -11.08 5.12
C ARG A 61 -3.39 -10.65 4.24
N LEU A 62 -3.06 -9.35 4.21
CA LEU A 62 -2.01 -8.86 3.33
C LEU A 62 -0.65 -9.47 3.71
N GLN A 63 -0.07 -10.20 2.76
CA GLN A 63 1.24 -10.83 2.86
C GLN A 63 2.25 -10.19 1.92
N VAL A 64 1.84 -9.66 0.77
CA VAL A 64 2.78 -9.09 -0.20
C VAL A 64 2.43 -7.64 -0.46
N LEU A 65 3.40 -6.74 -0.24
CA LEU A 65 3.28 -5.33 -0.58
C LEU A 65 4.54 -4.85 -1.29
N THR A 66 4.42 -4.52 -2.58
CA THR A 66 5.54 -3.96 -3.36
C THR A 66 5.33 -2.49 -3.64
N LEU A 67 6.30 -1.68 -3.27
CA LEU A 67 6.27 -0.21 -3.36
C LEU A 67 7.51 0.34 -4.07
N SER A 68 8.33 -0.54 -4.62
CA SER A 68 9.53 -0.18 -5.38
C SER A 68 9.22 0.80 -6.51
N ASN A 69 10.17 1.69 -6.81
CA ASN A 69 10.01 2.73 -7.83
C ASN A 69 8.76 3.62 -7.61
N ASN A 70 8.63 4.13 -6.39
CA ASN A 70 7.72 5.22 -6.01
C ASN A 70 8.50 6.43 -5.50
N GLN A 71 7.82 7.48 -5.08
CA GLN A 71 8.41 8.69 -4.51
C GLN A 71 8.40 8.65 -2.97
N LEU A 72 8.46 7.44 -2.40
CA LEU A 72 8.48 7.22 -0.96
C LEU A 72 9.90 7.42 -0.41
N PRO A 73 10.04 7.97 0.80
CA PRO A 73 11.33 8.03 1.49
C PRO A 73 11.77 6.62 1.87
N GLY A 74 12.93 6.19 1.35
CA GLY A 74 13.39 4.81 1.41
C GLY A 74 13.24 4.14 0.05
N GLU A 75 14.36 3.95 -0.64
CA GLU A 75 14.35 3.36 -1.98
C GLU A 75 14.01 1.87 -1.91
N ASN A 76 13.20 1.40 -2.87
CA ASN A 76 12.95 -0.02 -3.14
C ASN A 76 12.34 -0.85 -1.99
N ILE A 77 11.18 -0.41 -1.51
CA ILE A 77 10.44 -1.12 -0.47
C ILE A 77 9.62 -2.27 -1.08
N ASN A 78 9.98 -3.52 -0.75
CA ASN A 78 9.15 -4.70 -1.01
C ASN A 78 9.07 -5.50 0.29
N LEU A 79 7.86 -5.75 0.76
CA LEU A 79 7.59 -6.33 2.07
C LEU A 79 6.87 -7.66 1.88
N PHE A 80 7.36 -8.68 2.56
CA PHE A 80 6.88 -10.05 2.50
C PHE A 80 6.55 -10.55 3.91
N GLY A 81 5.28 -10.87 4.11
CA GLY A 81 4.72 -11.27 5.39
C GLY A 81 4.11 -10.10 6.16
N GLN A 82 3.01 -10.39 6.86
CA GLN A 82 2.26 -9.40 7.63
C GLN A 82 3.11 -8.67 8.70
N GLN A 83 4.07 -9.36 9.31
CA GLN A 83 4.90 -8.77 10.36
C GLN A 83 5.89 -7.73 9.82
N GLU A 84 6.45 -7.97 8.64
CA GLU A 84 7.34 -7.01 7.98
C GLU A 84 6.55 -5.76 7.58
N ILE A 85 5.38 -5.96 6.98
CA ILE A 85 4.44 -4.88 6.62
C ILE A 85 4.13 -4.02 7.85
N ARG A 86 3.70 -4.64 8.95
CA ARG A 86 3.39 -3.92 10.19
C ARG A 86 4.59 -3.18 10.76
N SER A 87 5.77 -3.81 10.75
CA SER A 87 7.00 -3.20 11.28
C SER A 87 7.40 -1.96 10.49
N TYR A 88 7.31 -2.02 9.16
CA TYR A 88 7.54 -0.88 8.28
C TYR A 88 6.61 0.30 8.62
N PHE A 89 5.30 0.05 8.76
CA PHE A 89 4.35 1.11 9.12
C PHE A 89 4.53 1.65 10.54
N LEU A 90 5.00 0.82 11.48
CA LEU A 90 5.33 1.29 12.83
C LEU A 90 6.54 2.24 12.79
N GLN A 91 7.60 1.88 12.07
CA GLN A 91 8.79 2.73 11.90
C GLN A 91 8.45 4.09 11.28
N LEU A 92 7.60 4.11 10.23
CA LEU A 92 7.13 5.34 9.60
C LEU A 92 6.45 6.32 10.57
N ARG A 93 5.68 5.82 11.56
CA ARG A 93 5.00 6.66 12.58
C ARG A 93 5.99 7.37 13.50
N HIS A 94 7.17 6.80 13.73
CA HIS A 94 8.20 7.42 14.55
C HIS A 94 8.94 8.52 13.79
N VAL A 95 9.18 8.32 12.49
CA VAL A 95 9.83 9.33 11.63
C VAL A 95 8.98 10.59 11.49
N THR A 96 7.64 10.45 11.36
CA THR A 96 6.74 11.62 11.22
C THR A 96 6.54 12.42 12.50
N ARG A 97 6.82 11.83 13.67
CA ARG A 97 6.72 12.53 14.97
C ARG A 97 7.99 13.28 15.36
N ALA A 98 9.14 12.94 14.78
CA ALA A 98 10.41 13.59 15.08
C ALA A 98 10.60 14.95 14.37
N SER A 99 9.67 15.35 13.49
CA SER A 99 9.74 16.56 12.68
C SER A 99 8.76 17.66 13.10
N ARG A 100 8.24 17.63 14.34
CA ARG A 100 7.34 18.66 14.90
C ARG A 100 7.85 19.16 16.24
#